data_AF-A0A535VK49-F1
#
_entry.id   AF-A0A535VK49-F1
#
_cell.length_a   1.000
_cell.length_b   1.000
_cell.length_c   1.000
_cell.angle_alpha   90.00
_cell.angle_beta   90.00
_cell.angle_gamma   90.00
#
_symmetry.space_group_name_H-M   'P 1'
#
loop_
_entity.id
_entity.type
_entity.pdbx_description
1 polymer ?
#
loop_
_entity_poly.entity_id
_entity_poly.type
_entity_poly.pdbx_seq_one_letter_code
_entity_poly.pdbx_strand_id
1 'polypeptide(L)'
;MTECPQCGTMNEDDIKNCRTCRINMYWAFQHYEELTALREASKLAPRPETASFLIETSKRIDEGPTVGWLRNTIKKFGFKGAGKKVSTIAE
;
A
#
# COMPACT_ATOMS: atom_id res chain seq x y z
N MET A 1 -2.41 13.93 5.67
CA MET A 1 -1.49 13.58 4.57
C MET A 1 -0.33 12.80 5.16
N THR A 2 -0.02 11.63 4.60
CA THR A 2 1.00 10.71 5.12
C THR A 2 2.14 10.54 4.12
N GLU A 3 3.38 10.70 4.58
CA GLU A 3 4.57 10.49 3.75
C GLU A 3 4.83 8.99 3.55
N CYS A 4 5.11 8.58 2.31
CA CYS A 4 5.50 7.21 2.02
C CYS A 4 6.94 6.96 2.48
N PRO A 5 7.20 5.99 3.39
CA PRO A 5 8.54 5.78 3.96
C PRO A 5 9.54 5.24 2.92
N GLN A 6 9.06 4.65 1.82
CA GLN A 6 9.91 4.17 0.74
C GLN A 6 10.38 5.26 -0.21
N CYS A 7 9.50 6.16 -0.64
CA CYS A 7 9.79 7.09 -1.73
C CYS A 7 9.54 8.58 -1.40
N GLY A 8 9.20 8.90 -0.15
CA GLY A 8 8.99 10.27 0.33
C GLY A 8 7.77 10.98 -0.27
N THR A 9 6.95 10.30 -1.06
CA THR A 9 5.77 10.92 -1.67
C THR A 9 4.69 11.16 -0.59
N MET A 10 4.14 12.37 -0.55
CA MET A 10 2.96 12.69 0.26
C MET A 10 1.69 12.06 -0.34
N ASN A 11 0.94 11.35 0.49
CA ASN A 11 -0.30 10.66 0.14
C ASN A 11 -1.48 11.12 1.00
N GLU A 12 -2.70 10.86 0.52
CA GLU A 12 -3.91 10.92 1.34
C GLU A 12 -3.85 9.86 2.45
N ASP A 13 -4.45 10.14 3.61
CA ASP A 13 -4.28 9.30 4.82
C ASP A 13 -4.98 7.93 4.69
N ASP A 14 -6.01 7.83 3.86
CA ASP A 14 -6.79 6.63 3.62
C ASP A 14 -6.37 5.88 2.33
N ILE A 15 -5.29 6.31 1.67
CA ILE A 15 -4.84 5.62 0.45
C ILE A 15 -4.33 4.21 0.79
N LYS A 16 -4.75 3.22 0.01
CA LYS A 16 -4.29 1.83 0.18
C LYS A 16 -2.81 1.67 -0.17
N ASN A 17 -2.39 2.27 -1.28
CA ASN A 17 -1.05 2.13 -1.84
C ASN A 17 -0.48 3.52 -2.15
N CYS A 18 0.82 3.73 -1.96
CA CYS A 18 1.46 4.99 -2.31
C CYS A 18 1.22 5.33 -3.79
N ARG A 19 0.82 6.57 -4.12
CA ARG A 19 0.52 6.99 -5.49
C ARG A 19 1.70 6.88 -6.47
N THR A 20 2.93 6.88 -5.95
CA THR A 20 4.16 6.78 -6.75
C THR A 20 4.70 5.35 -6.80
N CYS A 21 5.22 4.85 -5.69
CA CYS A 21 5.90 3.55 -5.65
C CYS A 21 4.95 2.36 -5.41
N ARG A 22 3.66 2.61 -5.15
CA ARG A 22 2.62 1.60 -5.01
C ARG A 22 2.81 0.59 -3.86
N ILE A 23 3.78 0.82 -2.95
CA ILE A 23 3.85 0.08 -1.69
C ILE A 23 2.54 0.24 -0.92
N ASN A 24 2.08 -0.83 -0.27
CA ASN A 24 0.90 -0.78 0.58
C ASN A 24 1.17 0.12 1.80
N MET A 25 0.41 1.21 1.96
CA MET A 25 0.66 2.22 2.99
C MET A 25 0.35 1.70 4.40
N TYR A 26 -0.68 0.88 4.55
CA TYR A 26 -1.02 0.24 5.83
C TYR A 26 0.12 -0.67 6.33
N TRP A 27 0.61 -1.55 5.45
CA TRP A 27 1.74 -2.42 5.76
C TRP A 27 3.02 -1.61 6.02
N ALA A 28 3.30 -0.60 5.19
CA ALA A 28 4.50 0.22 5.33
C ALA A 28 4.52 0.97 6.67
N PHE A 29 3.37 1.48 7.13
CA PHE A 29 3.29 2.16 8.42
C PHE A 29 3.65 1.23 9.59
N GLN A 30 3.33 -0.06 9.51
CA GLN A 30 3.57 -1.03 10.59
C GLN A 30 4.94 -1.68 10.54
N HIS A 31 5.51 -1.85 9.35
CA HIS A 31 6.63 -2.78 9.14
C HIS A 31 7.81 -2.21 8.36
N TYR A 32 7.73 -0.98 7.85
CA TYR A 32 8.79 -0.47 6.96
C TYR A 32 10.10 -0.22 7.70
N GLU A 33 10.05 0.27 8.94
CA GLU A 33 11.26 0.50 9.74
C GLU A 33 12.04 -0.81 9.99
N GLU A 34 11.32 -1.88 10.35
CA GLU A 34 11.90 -3.21 10.51
C GLU A 34 12.53 -3.71 9.19
N LEU A 35 11.82 -3.55 8.07
CA LEU A 35 12.37 -3.89 6.76
C LEU A 35 13.65 -3.09 6.45
N THR A 36 13.67 -1.78 6.75
CA THR A 36 14.85 -0.93 6.54
C THR A 36 16.03 -1.44 7.36
N ALA A 37 15.84 -1.73 8.66
CA ALA A 37 16.89 -2.25 9.52
C ALA A 37 17.45 -3.60 9.02
N LEU A 38 16.58 -4.52 8.58
CA LEU A 38 16.99 -5.81 8.01
C LEU A 38 17.83 -5.64 6.75
N ARG A 39 17.46 -4.68 5.88
CA ARG A 39 18.19 -4.38 4.65
C ARG A 39 19.56 -3.79 4.93
N GLU A 40 19.65 -2.85 5.86
CA GLU A 40 20.93 -2.26 6.28
C GLU A 40 21.85 -3.32 6.89
N ALA A 41 21.35 -4.16 7.79
CA ALA A 41 22.08 -5.29 8.36
C ALA A 41 22.60 -6.27 7.28
N SER A 42 21.86 -6.38 6.16
CA SER A 42 22.20 -7.21 5.01
C SER A 42 23.08 -6.49 3.96
N LYS A 43 23.54 -5.27 4.23
CA LYS A 43 24.29 -4.41 3.27
C LYS A 43 23.53 -4.15 1.97
N LEU A 44 22.20 -4.09 2.03
CA LEU A 44 21.32 -3.73 0.93
C LEU A 44 20.88 -2.27 1.05
N ALA A 45 20.50 -1.66 -0.07
CA ALA A 45 19.97 -0.30 -0.07
C ALA A 45 18.71 -0.20 0.82
N PRO A 46 18.63 0.71 1.80
CA PRO A 46 17.51 0.78 2.75
C PRO A 46 16.17 1.11 2.09
N ARG A 47 16.20 1.89 1.00
CA ARG A 47 15.03 2.31 0.21
C ARG A 47 15.19 1.85 -1.24
N PRO A 48 14.84 0.59 -1.56
CA PRO A 48 14.94 0.10 -2.93
C PRO A 48 13.88 0.76 -3.82
N GLU A 49 14.22 0.95 -5.09
CA GLU A 49 13.23 1.31 -6.10
C GLU A 49 12.23 0.17 -6.31
N THR A 50 10.97 0.53 -6.54
CA THR A 50 9.97 -0.47 -6.94
C THR A 50 10.14 -0.77 -8.42
N ALA A 51 10.25 -2.05 -8.77
CA ALA A 51 10.35 -2.46 -10.17
C ALA A 51 9.17 -1.93 -11.00
N SER A 52 9.46 -1.39 -12.19
CA SER A 52 8.47 -0.72 -13.04
C SER A 52 7.26 -1.60 -13.35
N PHE A 53 7.47 -2.89 -13.64
CA PHE A 53 6.38 -3.81 -13.94
C PHE A 53 5.39 -3.95 -12.76
N LEU A 54 5.85 -3.89 -11.50
CA LEU A 54 4.96 -3.94 -10.33
C LEU A 54 4.12 -2.66 -10.21
N ILE A 55 4.74 -1.51 -10.49
CA ILE A 55 4.03 -0.22 -10.52
C ILE A 55 2.94 -0.28 -11.60
N GLU A 56 3.28 -0.69 -12.81
CA GLU A 56 2.37 -0.78 -13.95
C GLU A 56 1.24 -1.78 -13.70
N THR A 57 1.54 -2.99 -13.22
CA THR A 57 0.54 -4.00 -12.90
C THR A 57 -0.41 -3.49 -11.81
N SER A 58 0.11 -2.86 -10.75
CA SER A 58 -0.70 -2.28 -9.68
C SER A 58 -1.63 -1.18 -10.20
N LYS A 59 -1.13 -0.28 -11.06
CA LYS A 59 -1.95 0.77 -11.68
C LYS A 59 -3.04 0.20 -12.58
N ARG A 60 -2.74 -0.82 -13.39
CA ARG A 60 -3.75 -1.48 -14.25
C ARG A 60 -4.89 -2.12 -13.44
N ILE A 61 -4.65 -2.57 -12.22
CA ILE A 61 -5.71 -3.10 -11.37
C ILE A 61 -6.64 -1.98 -10.88
N ASP A 62 -6.08 -0.81 -10.56
CA ASP A 62 -6.83 0.33 -10.01
C ASP A 62 -7.50 1.20 -11.09
N GLU A 63 -6.94 1.24 -12.30
CA GLU A 63 -7.33 2.16 -13.37
C GLU A 63 -7.73 1.44 -14.66
N GLY A 64 -7.46 0.14 -14.76
CA GLY A 64 -7.68 -0.62 -15.99
C GLY A 64 -9.13 -1.06 -16.21
N PRO A 65 -9.38 -1.81 -17.30
CA PRO A 65 -10.74 -2.13 -17.77
C PRO A 65 -11.54 -2.96 -16.76
N THR A 66 -10.88 -3.62 -15.81
CA THR A 66 -11.53 -4.44 -14.78
C THR A 66 -11.88 -3.65 -13.51
N VAL A 67 -11.53 -2.37 -13.40
CA VAL A 67 -11.79 -1.57 -12.19
C VAL A 67 -13.27 -1.55 -11.81
N GLY A 68 -14.18 -1.47 -12.79
CA GLY A 68 -15.61 -1.49 -12.55
C GLY A 68 -16.07 -2.82 -11.96
N TRP A 69 -15.58 -3.94 -12.53
CA TRP A 69 -15.85 -5.28 -12.00
C TRP A 69 -15.27 -5.47 -10.59
N LEU A 70 -14.05 -4.98 -10.34
CA LEU A 70 -13.41 -5.07 -9.03
C LEU A 70 -14.18 -4.28 -7.97
N ARG A 71 -14.56 -3.02 -8.25
CA ARG A 71 -15.36 -2.19 -7.34
C ARG A 71 -16.71 -2.84 -7.03
N ASN A 72 -17.40 -3.37 -8.04
CA ASN A 72 -18.67 -4.05 -7.85
C ASN A 72 -18.51 -5.35 -7.04
N THR A 73 -17.45 -6.10 -7.29
CA THR A 73 -17.13 -7.33 -6.55
C THR A 73 -16.82 -7.03 -5.09
N ILE A 74 -16.01 -6.01 -4.79
CA ILE A 74 -15.74 -5.56 -3.42
C ILE A 74 -17.03 -5.07 -2.74
N LYS A 75 -17.89 -4.31 -3.44
CA LYS A 75 -19.17 -3.86 -2.88
C LYS A 75 -20.12 -5.03 -2.56
N LYS A 76 -20.15 -6.05 -3.43
CA LYS A 76 -21.07 -7.18 -3.32
C LYS A 76 -20.59 -8.26 -2.34
N PHE A 77 -19.30 -8.59 -2.41
CA PHE A 77 -18.68 -9.73 -1.72
C PHE A 77 -17.53 -9.35 -0.80
N GLY A 78 -16.97 -8.14 -0.94
CA GLY A 78 -15.96 -7.64 -0.01
C GLY A 78 -16.49 -7.69 1.42
N PHE A 79 -15.57 -7.84 2.36
CA PHE A 79 -15.88 -8.22 3.74
C PHE A 79 -16.96 -7.32 4.38
N LYS A 80 -18.21 -7.78 4.35
CA LYS A 80 -19.35 -7.21 5.07
C LYS A 80 -19.13 -7.46 6.57
N GLY A 81 -18.28 -6.65 7.19
CA GLY A 81 -17.94 -6.75 8.61
C GLY A 81 -16.46 -6.62 8.96
N ALA A 82 -15.51 -6.68 8.02
CA ALA A 82 -14.09 -6.48 8.36
C ALA A 82 -13.79 -5.05 8.83
N GLY A 83 -14.57 -4.06 8.39
CA GLY A 83 -14.47 -2.69 8.90
C GLY A 83 -14.73 -2.55 10.41
N LYS A 84 -15.43 -3.51 11.05
CA LYS A 84 -15.67 -3.50 12.50
C LYS A 84 -14.52 -4.05 13.34
N LYS A 85 -13.56 -4.79 12.75
CA LYS A 85 -12.38 -5.31 13.47
C LYS A 85 -11.06 -4.64 13.05
N VAL A 86 -11.06 -3.85 11.98
CA VAL A 86 -9.86 -3.15 11.50
C VAL A 86 -9.79 -1.70 12.01
N SER A 87 -10.87 -1.21 12.66
CA SER A 87 -10.91 0.04 13.43
C SER A 87 -10.83 -0.26 14.94
N THR A 88 -9.80 -1.01 15.35
CA THR A 88 -9.31 -0.98 16.73
C THR A 88 -7.91 -0.41 16.73
N ILE A 89 -7.77 0.81 16.23
CA ILE A 89 -7.02 1.78 17.01
C ILE A 89 -8.08 2.33 17.96
N ALA A 90 -8.21 1.65 19.09
CA ALA A 90 -8.89 2.24 20.24
C ALA A 90 -8.00 3.39 20.73
N GLU A 91 -8.69 4.48 21.10
CA GLU A 91 -8.25 5.72 21.76
C GLU A 91 -6.81 5.81 22.27
#